data_AF-A0A9D6D377-F1
#
_entry.id   AF-A0A9D6D377-F1
#
_cell.length_a   1.000
_cell.length_b   1.000
_cell.length_c   1.000
_cell.angle_alpha   90.00
_cell.angle_beta   90.00
_cell.angle_gamma   90.00
#
_symmetry.space_group_name_H-M   'P 1'
#
loop_
_entity.id
_entity.type
_entity.pdbx_description
1 polymer ?
#
loop_
_entity_poly.entity_id
_entity_poly.type
_entity_poly.pdbx_seq_one_letter_code
_entity_poly.pdbx_strand_id
1 'polypeptide(L)'
;MATRARVVGLECRRCHAVFVEPRMFTGCPACAAQSAPVNLTVKLDLGPLHGLTPERFPPVPRGLWRFGALLPVAGDRPVSLGEGLHHIVSPADLKEASRKLAQRGR
;
A
#
# COMPACT_ATOMS: atom_id res chain seq x y z
N MET A 1 21.59 8.68 -4.78
CA MET A 1 20.20 8.70 -5.28
C MET A 1 19.33 8.06 -4.23
N ALA A 2 18.17 8.64 -3.89
CA ALA A 2 17.26 8.04 -2.92
C ALA A 2 16.71 6.71 -3.47
N THR A 3 16.84 5.62 -2.69
CA THR A 3 16.24 4.32 -2.97
C THR A 3 14.72 4.46 -2.93
N ARG A 4 14.08 4.58 -4.10
CA ARG A 4 12.64 4.84 -4.16
C ARG A 4 11.95 4.20 -5.36
N ALA A 5 10.80 3.57 -5.14
CA ALA A 5 9.90 3.17 -6.21
C ALA A 5 9.42 4.38 -7.04
N ARG A 6 9.27 4.19 -8.35
CA ARG A 6 8.78 5.24 -9.27
C ARG A 6 7.52 4.78 -9.96
N VAL A 7 6.54 5.67 -10.13
CA VAL A 7 5.35 5.39 -10.94
C VAL A 7 5.74 5.42 -12.41
N VAL A 8 5.44 4.34 -13.14
CA VAL A 8 5.58 4.24 -14.60
C VAL A 8 4.28 4.65 -15.30
N GLY A 9 3.14 4.29 -14.71
CA GLY A 9 1.81 4.57 -15.24
C GLY A 9 0.74 3.67 -14.61
N LEU A 10 -0.40 3.58 -15.27
CA LEU A 10 -1.50 2.69 -14.92
C LEU A 10 -1.52 1.47 -15.86
N GLU A 11 -1.47 0.27 -15.30
CA GLU A 11 -1.46 -1.00 -16.04
C GLU A 11 -2.79 -1.74 -15.93
N CYS A 12 -3.29 -2.24 -17.06
CA CYS A 12 -4.42 -3.15 -17.07
C CYS A 12 -4.03 -4.54 -16.57
N ARG A 13 -4.76 -5.06 -15.57
CA ARG A 13 -4.55 -6.39 -14.98
C ARG A 13 -4.84 -7.57 -15.92
N ARG A 14 -5.50 -7.32 -17.05
CA ARG A 14 -5.89 -8.36 -18.02
C ARG A 14 -5.04 -8.33 -19.29
N CYS A 15 -4.91 -7.16 -19.93
CA CYS A 15 -4.20 -7.03 -21.21
C CYS A 15 -2.81 -6.42 -21.09
N HIS A 16 -2.37 -6.02 -19.89
CA HIS A 16 -1.06 -5.42 -19.63
C HIS A 16 -0.75 -4.11 -20.38
N ALA A 17 -1.75 -3.50 -21.02
CA ALA A 17 -1.62 -2.17 -21.58
C ALA A 17 -1.27 -1.16 -20.48
N VAL A 18 -0.29 -0.30 -20.75
CA VAL A 18 0.18 0.73 -19.82
C VAL A 18 -0.22 2.09 -20.34
N PHE A 19 -0.82 2.89 -19.47
CA PHE A 19 -1.29 4.24 -19.75
C PHE A 19 -0.54 5.23 -18.85
N VAL A 20 0.03 6.27 -19.45
CA VAL A 20 0.76 7.31 -18.70
C VAL A 20 -0.21 8.30 -18.03
N GLU A 21 -1.42 8.45 -18.59
CA GLU A 21 -2.44 9.36 -18.08
C GLU A 21 -2.88 8.95 -16.66
N PRO A 22 -2.67 9.79 -15.63
CA PRO A 22 -3.00 9.44 -14.24
C PRO A 22 -4.51 9.40 -13.96
N ARG A 23 -5.36 9.97 -14.83
CA ARG A 23 -6.81 10.13 -14.59
C ARG A 23 -7.66 9.14 -15.39
N MET A 24 -7.45 7.85 -15.17
CA MET A 24 -8.23 6.77 -15.81
C MET A 24 -9.20 6.11 -14.82
N PHE A 25 -10.33 6.77 -14.56
CA PHE A 25 -11.33 6.32 -13.58
C PHE A 25 -12.32 5.28 -14.13
N THR A 26 -12.39 5.12 -15.45
CA THR A 26 -13.33 4.21 -16.14
C THR A 26 -12.75 2.84 -16.47
N GLY A 27 -11.52 2.56 -16.02
CA GLY A 27 -10.81 1.30 -16.27
C GLY A 27 -10.09 1.25 -17.62
N CYS A 28 -9.70 0.05 -18.05
CA CYS A 28 -8.94 -0.15 -19.29
C CYS A 28 -9.81 0.05 -20.55
N PRO A 29 -9.48 1.03 -21.44
CA PRO A 29 -10.25 1.25 -22.67
C PRO A 29 -10.19 0.08 -23.65
N ALA A 30 -9.05 -0.62 -23.74
CA ALA A 30 -8.89 -1.77 -24.63
C ALA A 30 -9.76 -2.97 -24.22
N CYS A 31 -9.96 -3.18 -22.92
CA CYS A 31 -10.83 -4.24 -22.42
C CYS A 31 -12.31 -3.80 -22.42
N ALA A 32 -12.58 -2.51 -22.22
CA ALA A 32 -13.93 -1.96 -22.36
C ALA A 32 -14.48 -2.13 -23.79
N ALA A 33 -13.64 -1.98 -24.82
CA ALA A 33 -14.01 -2.24 -26.22
C ALA A 33 -14.42 -3.71 -26.49
N GLN A 34 -14.08 -4.63 -25.58
CA GLN A 34 -14.46 -6.05 -25.62
C GLN A 34 -15.58 -6.37 -24.62
N SER A 35 -16.34 -5.36 -24.18
CA SER A 35 -17.43 -5.48 -23.19
C SER A 35 -17.00 -6.07 -21.85
N ALA A 36 -15.74 -5.85 -21.45
CA ALA A 36 -15.18 -6.40 -20.22
C ALA A 36 -14.25 -5.38 -19.54
N PRO A 37 -14.78 -4.29 -18.97
CA PRO A 37 -13.97 -3.27 -18.30
C PRO A 37 -13.19 -3.87 -17.13
N VAL A 38 -11.92 -3.49 -17.00
CA VAL A 38 -11.02 -3.99 -15.96
C VAL A 38 -10.38 -2.80 -15.25
N ASN A 39 -10.31 -2.87 -13.93
CA ASN A 39 -9.62 -1.87 -13.11
C ASN A 39 -8.13 -1.84 -13.46
N LEU A 40 -7.59 -0.62 -13.53
CA LEU A 40 -6.16 -0.41 -13.69
C LEU A 40 -5.47 -0.46 -12.33
N THR A 41 -4.19 -0.79 -12.34
CA THR A 41 -3.32 -0.76 -11.15
C THR A 41 -2.13 0.15 -11.40
N VAL A 42 -1.49 0.64 -10.35
CA VAL A 42 -0.28 1.46 -10.48
C VAL A 42 0.88 0.54 -10.85
N LYS A 43 1.53 0.80 -11.99
CA LYS A 43 2.77 0.15 -12.38
C LYS A 43 3.95 0.90 -11.76
N LEU A 44 4.75 0.17 -10.99
CA LEU A 44 5.94 0.71 -10.33
C LEU A 44 7.21 0.17 -10.99
N ASP A 45 8.17 1.07 -11.21
CA ASP A 45 9.57 0.68 -11.41
C ASP A 45 10.20 0.46 -10.03
N LEU A 46 10.53 -0.81 -9.78
CA LEU A 46 11.15 -1.28 -8.54
C LEU A 46 12.68 -1.43 -8.67
N GLY A 47 13.26 -1.17 -9.86
CA GLY A 47 14.71 -1.23 -10.08
C GLY A 47 15.53 -0.48 -9.02
N PRO A 48 15.13 0.74 -8.61
CA PRO A 48 15.82 1.48 -7.56
C PRO A 48 15.82 0.81 -6.18
N LEU A 49 14.94 -0.18 -5.94
CA LEU A 49 14.82 -0.91 -4.68
C LEU A 49 15.66 -2.20 -4.65
N HIS A 50 16.43 -2.48 -5.70
CA HIS A 50 17.28 -3.65 -5.74
C HIS A 50 18.22 -3.71 -4.52
N GLY A 51 18.25 -4.84 -3.81
CA GLY A 51 19.07 -5.04 -2.62
C GLY A 51 18.53 -4.41 -1.33
N LEU A 52 17.30 -3.88 -1.34
CA LEU A 52 16.62 -3.41 -0.12
C LEU A 52 16.18 -4.61 0.73
N THR A 53 16.57 -4.62 2.01
CA THR A 53 16.22 -5.67 2.97
C THR A 53 15.42 -5.11 4.14
N PRO A 54 14.64 -5.92 4.87
CA PRO A 54 13.79 -5.45 5.97
C PRO A 54 14.55 -4.68 7.07
N GLU A 55 15.82 -5.00 7.29
CA GLU A 55 16.67 -4.41 8.33
C GLU A 55 17.02 -2.94 8.03
N ARG A 56 16.85 -2.49 6.78
CA ARG A 56 17.06 -1.10 6.39
C ARG A 56 15.91 -0.17 6.81
N PHE A 57 14.77 -0.71 7.23
CA PHE A 57 13.65 0.12 7.69
C PHE A 57 13.78 0.41 9.18
N PRO A 58 13.65 1.68 9.60
CA PRO A 58 13.77 2.02 11.01
C PRO A 58 12.60 1.40 11.79
N PRO A 59 12.84 0.86 13.00
CA PRO A 59 11.79 0.27 13.82
C PRO A 59 10.81 1.32 14.36
N VAL A 60 11.24 2.58 14.43
CA VAL A 60 10.48 3.75 14.87
C VAL A 60 10.73 4.96 13.95
N PRO A 61 9.73 5.85 13.74
CA PRO A 61 8.36 5.76 14.24
C PRO A 61 7.62 4.57 13.62
N ARG A 62 6.72 3.97 14.41
CA ARG A 62 5.85 2.90 13.89
C ARG A 62 4.79 3.54 13.01
N GLY A 63 4.66 3.09 11.77
CA GLY A 63 3.66 3.61 10.83
C GLY A 63 4.05 3.39 9.38
N LEU A 64 3.20 3.83 8.46
CA LEU A 64 3.40 3.68 7.02
C LEU A 64 4.71 4.33 6.54
N TRP A 65 5.00 5.52 7.05
CA TRP A 65 6.12 6.36 6.57
C TRP A 65 7.51 5.81 6.85
N ARG A 66 7.66 4.84 7.76
CA ARG A 66 8.95 4.12 7.94
C ARG A 66 9.36 3.38 6.67
N PHE A 67 8.40 3.06 5.81
CA PHE A 67 8.60 2.40 4.53
C PHE A 67 8.66 3.40 3.35
N GLY A 68 8.97 4.67 3.60
CA GLY A 68 8.94 5.73 2.58
C GLY A 68 9.70 5.42 1.28
N ALA A 69 10.78 4.64 1.36
CA ALA A 69 11.53 4.13 0.21
C ALA A 69 10.65 3.26 -0.74
N LEU A 70 9.70 2.49 -0.21
CA LEU A 70 8.77 1.68 -1.00
C LEU A 70 7.63 2.52 -1.59
N LEU A 71 7.35 3.69 -1.02
CA LEU A 71 6.17 4.48 -1.37
C LEU A 71 6.48 5.40 -2.56
N PRO A 72 5.67 5.39 -3.63
CA PRO A 72 5.91 6.19 -4.83
C PRO A 72 5.35 7.63 -4.71
N VAL A 73 5.62 8.34 -3.61
CA VAL A 73 4.98 9.62 -3.26
C VAL A 73 5.93 10.84 -3.20
N ALA A 74 5.91 11.69 -4.23
CA ALA A 74 6.58 13.01 -4.27
C ALA A 74 6.58 13.79 -2.93
N GLY A 75 7.74 14.14 -2.34
CA GLY A 75 7.82 15.19 -1.30
C GLY A 75 8.48 14.80 0.03
N ASP A 76 9.07 15.81 0.68
CA ASP A 76 9.88 15.66 1.90
C ASP A 76 9.05 15.76 3.20
N ARG A 77 7.75 16.06 3.10
CA ARG A 77 6.86 16.29 4.25
C ARG A 77 5.56 15.50 4.12
N PRO A 78 5.58 14.21 4.50
CA PRO A 78 4.36 13.42 4.52
C PRO A 78 3.36 13.94 5.56
N VAL A 79 2.07 13.94 5.19
CA VAL A 79 0.98 14.13 6.15
C VAL A 79 0.61 12.78 6.73
N SER A 80 0.65 12.65 8.05
CA SER A 80 0.33 11.42 8.79
C SER A 80 -0.84 11.68 9.74
N LEU A 81 -1.72 10.68 9.85
CA LEU A 81 -2.79 10.65 10.85
C LEU A 81 -2.47 9.66 11.99
N GLY A 82 -1.23 9.17 12.06
CA GLY A 82 -0.82 8.13 13.00
C GLY A 82 -1.18 6.72 12.54
N GLU A 83 -1.33 6.51 11.23
CA GLU A 83 -1.68 5.21 10.65
C GLU A 83 -0.57 4.15 10.82
N GLY A 84 -0.94 2.87 10.75
CA GLY A 84 -0.01 1.73 10.84
C GLY A 84 0.26 1.22 12.26
N LEU A 85 -0.35 1.82 13.28
CA LEU A 85 -0.34 1.36 14.68
C LEU A 85 -1.44 0.34 15.00
N HIS A 86 -2.01 -0.33 13.99
CA HIS A 86 -3.03 -1.35 14.22
C HIS A 86 -2.47 -2.48 15.09
N HIS A 87 -3.09 -2.69 16.25
CA HIS A 87 -2.73 -3.76 17.16
C HIS A 87 -3.05 -5.10 16.51
N ILE A 88 -2.02 -5.94 16.33
CA ILE A 88 -2.21 -7.34 15.99
C ILE A 88 -2.34 -8.09 17.31
N VAL A 89 -3.54 -8.58 17.61
CA VAL A 89 -3.83 -9.39 18.79
C VAL A 89 -4.03 -10.85 18.36
N SER A 90 -3.57 -11.79 19.17
CA SER A 90 -3.86 -13.20 18.90
C SER A 90 -5.35 -13.48 19.17
N PRO A 91 -5.94 -14.49 18.51
CA PRO A 91 -7.31 -14.92 18.81
C PRO A 91 -7.50 -15.31 20.29
N ALA A 92 -6.46 -15.86 20.92
CA ALA A 92 -6.48 -16.23 22.34
C ALA A 92 -6.54 -15.01 23.26
N ASP A 93 -5.72 -13.99 22.99
CA ASP A 93 -5.71 -12.74 23.76
C ASP A 93 -7.04 -11.99 23.62
N LEU A 94 -7.62 -12.01 22.40
CA LEU A 94 -8.92 -11.40 22.14
C LEU A 94 -10.04 -12.10 22.93
N LYS A 95 -10.02 -13.44 22.97
CA LYS A 95 -10.99 -14.23 23.76
C LYS A 95 -10.87 -13.95 25.25
N GLU A 96 -9.65 -13.82 25.75
CA GLU A 96 -9.40 -13.48 27.16
C GLU A 96 -9.86 -12.06 27.51
N ALA A 97 -9.55 -11.08 26.66
CA ALA A 97 -10.01 -9.70 26.84
C ALA A 97 -11.55 -9.61 26.87
N SER A 98 -12.23 -10.34 25.97
CA SER A 98 -13.69 -10.42 25.93
C SER A 98 -14.28 -10.98 27.23
N ARG A 99 -13.67 -12.03 27.82
CA ARG A 99 -14.11 -12.59 29.11
C ARG A 99 -13.95 -11.59 30.26
N LYS A 100 -12.81 -10.92 30.34
CA LYS A 100 -12.53 -9.91 31.39
C LYS A 100 -13.50 -8.73 31.32
N LEU A 101 -13.84 -8.27 30.12
CA LEU A 101 -14.84 -7.19 29.93
C LEU A 101 -16.24 -7.63 30.40
N ALA A 102 -16.66 -8.85 30.08
CA ALA A 102 -17.96 -9.38 30.51
C ALA A 102 -18.07 -9.56 32.04
N GLN A 103 -16.95 -9.76 32.73
CA GLN A 103 -16.90 -9.89 34.20
C GLN A 103 -16.89 -8.52 34.91
N ARG A 104 -16.38 -7.47 34.26
CA ARG A 104 -16.31 -6.11 34.81
C ARG A 104 -17.62 -5.33 34.74
N GLY A 105 -18.57 -5.76 33.89
CA GLY A 105 -19.91 -5.17 33.79
C GLY A 105 -20.93 -5.77 34.76
N ARG A 106 -20.50 -6.51 35.78
CA ARG A 106 -21.33 -7.11 36.83
C ARG A 106 -20.92 -6.58 38.19
#